data_AF-A0A9X5X4L0-F1
#
_entry.id   AF-A0A9X5X4L0-F1
#
_cell.length_a   1.000
_cell.length_b   1.000
_cell.length_c   1.000
_cell.angle_alpha   90.00
_cell.angle_beta   90.00
_cell.angle_gamma   90.00
#
_symmetry.space_group_name_H-M   'P 1'
#
loop_
_entity.id
_entity.type
_entity.pdbx_description
1 polymer ?
#
loop_
_entity_poly.entity_id
_entity_poly.type
_entity_poly.pdbx_seq_one_letter_code
_entity_poly.pdbx_strand_id
1 'polypeptide(L)'
;LAALPFTVPKSRKWYVTVLAFTGFVGWIGFKSVDDIIHTTPAASWARELAPLVNQLQVVGAEKGRVEVVPARSHREASALAPYVNLARGWNRQADMERNPLFYDDTLNSANYHEWLQRWAVHYVVLPKGEPDGDGGERERRLVQRGMPYLRQIWGDANWQLFSVTDPTPLADPPAVVDRAEQGELIIEVKKAGRVLIRIPYSPWLGLVDAKGKSVKAPQETQKSKHRAEGTPKTYDNLNGCLMETAENASGDKWTELLAPAPGTYRLAAPYQ
;
A
#
# COMPACT_ATOMS: atom_id res chain seq x y z
N LEU A 1 -27.11 -21.82 24.78
CA LEU A 1 -27.97 -22.65 25.66
C LEU A 1 -28.67 -21.87 26.79
N ALA A 2 -28.25 -20.64 27.12
CA ALA A 2 -28.87 -19.82 28.18
C ALA A 2 -30.37 -19.46 27.98
N ALA A 3 -30.92 -19.62 26.77
CA ALA A 3 -32.33 -19.37 26.47
C ALA A 3 -33.25 -20.58 26.71
N LEU A 4 -32.70 -21.81 26.77
CA LEU A 4 -33.51 -23.02 26.99
C LEU A 4 -34.30 -23.04 28.31
N PRO A 5 -33.77 -22.53 29.45
CA PRO A 5 -34.52 -22.43 30.71
C PRO A 5 -35.78 -21.55 30.60
N PHE A 6 -35.86 -20.66 29.61
CA PHE A 6 -36.98 -19.77 29.37
C PHE A 6 -37.98 -20.31 28.33
N THR A 7 -37.80 -21.56 27.90
CA THR A 7 -38.69 -22.24 26.94
C THR A 7 -39.26 -23.53 27.54
N VAL A 8 -40.52 -23.83 27.24
CA VAL A 8 -41.14 -25.10 27.68
C VAL A 8 -40.54 -26.25 26.86
N PRO A 9 -40.03 -27.32 27.50
CA PRO A 9 -39.50 -28.49 26.80
C PRO A 9 -40.48 -29.04 25.76
N LYS A 10 -39.96 -29.46 24.59
CA LYS A 10 -40.75 -30.00 23.45
C LYS A 10 -41.77 -29.03 22.83
N SER A 11 -41.77 -27.75 23.18
CA SER A 11 -42.59 -26.74 22.49
C SER A 11 -41.97 -26.31 21.15
N ARG A 12 -42.78 -25.71 20.27
CA ARG A 12 -42.30 -25.11 19.01
C ARG A 12 -41.16 -24.10 19.25
N LYS A 13 -41.25 -23.29 20.31
CA LYS A 13 -40.20 -22.33 20.68
C LYS A 13 -38.91 -23.03 21.10
N TRP A 14 -39.00 -24.13 21.84
CA TRP A 14 -37.84 -24.94 22.22
C TRP A 14 -37.12 -25.53 21.01
N TYR A 15 -37.85 -26.12 20.05
CA TYR A 15 -37.26 -26.65 18.81
C TYR A 15 -36.59 -25.56 17.96
N VAL A 16 -37.21 -24.38 17.85
CA VAL A 16 -36.61 -23.24 17.13
C VAL A 16 -35.31 -22.80 17.80
N THR A 17 -35.28 -22.71 19.14
CA THR A 17 -34.06 -22.36 19.88
C THR A 17 -32.95 -23.39 19.69
N VAL A 18 -33.28 -24.69 19.71
CA VAL A 18 -32.32 -25.76 19.45
C VAL A 18 -31.79 -25.68 18.02
N LEU A 19 -32.66 -25.57 17.02
CA LEU A 19 -32.27 -25.49 15.60
C LEU A 19 -31.42 -24.25 15.30
N ALA A 20 -31.79 -23.09 15.83
CA ALA A 20 -31.02 -21.86 15.67
C ALA A 20 -29.62 -22.00 16.29
N PHE A 21 -29.53 -22.61 17.48
CA PHE A 21 -28.25 -22.83 18.14
C PHE A 21 -27.39 -23.85 17.39
N THR A 22 -27.95 -24.99 16.95
CA THR A 22 -27.21 -25.98 16.15
C THR A 22 -26.80 -25.40 14.80
N GLY A 23 -27.64 -24.61 14.16
CA GLY A 23 -27.31 -23.91 12.91
C GLY A 23 -26.16 -22.92 13.11
N PHE A 24 -26.21 -22.12 14.18
CA PHE A 24 -25.14 -21.16 14.50
C PHE A 24 -23.82 -21.84 14.86
N VAL A 25 -23.86 -22.88 15.71
CA VAL A 25 -22.65 -23.66 16.07
C VAL A 25 -22.10 -24.41 14.85
N GLY A 26 -22.96 -24.98 14.01
CA GLY A 26 -22.56 -25.62 12.77
C GLY A 26 -21.94 -24.63 11.78
N TRP A 27 -22.52 -23.44 11.63
CA TRP A 27 -21.98 -22.36 10.82
C TRP A 27 -20.62 -21.89 11.34
N ILE A 28 -20.47 -21.64 12.64
CA ILE A 28 -19.18 -21.29 13.25
C ILE A 28 -18.16 -22.40 13.04
N GLY A 29 -18.53 -23.66 13.30
CA GLY A 29 -17.63 -24.80 13.12
C GLY A 29 -17.16 -24.94 11.67
N PHE A 30 -18.09 -24.86 10.72
CA PHE A 30 -17.78 -24.86 9.29
C PHE A 30 -16.85 -23.71 8.93
N LYS A 31 -17.19 -22.47 9.31
CA LYS A 31 -16.35 -21.29 9.02
C LYS A 31 -14.98 -21.38 9.67
N SER A 32 -14.87 -21.90 10.89
CA SER A 32 -13.58 -22.09 11.56
C SER A 32 -12.72 -23.16 10.87
N VAL A 33 -13.31 -24.26 10.41
CA VAL A 33 -12.58 -25.29 9.65
C VAL A 33 -12.18 -24.78 8.27
N ASP A 34 -13.09 -24.14 7.56
CA ASP A 34 -12.84 -23.43 6.29
C ASP A 34 -11.68 -22.44 6.44
N ASP A 35 -11.73 -21.59 7.46
CA ASP A 35 -10.68 -20.62 7.76
C ASP A 35 -9.36 -21.31 8.15
N ILE A 36 -9.38 -22.39 8.96
CA ILE A 36 -8.16 -23.16 9.28
C ILE A 36 -7.56 -23.80 8.03
N ILE A 37 -8.35 -24.44 7.17
CA ILE A 37 -7.83 -25.09 5.95
C ILE A 37 -7.22 -24.06 5.02
N HIS A 38 -7.87 -22.90 4.86
CA HIS A 38 -7.42 -21.84 3.98
C HIS A 38 -6.33 -20.94 4.59
N THR A 39 -6.15 -20.94 5.91
CA THR A 39 -5.10 -20.19 6.62
C THR A 39 -3.97 -21.06 7.17
N THR A 40 -4.08 -22.38 7.16
CA THR A 40 -2.99 -23.27 7.56
C THR A 40 -1.88 -23.12 6.53
N PRO A 41 -0.71 -22.57 6.93
CA PRO A 41 0.38 -22.41 6.01
C PRO A 41 0.83 -23.82 5.65
N ALA A 42 0.85 -24.16 4.36
CA ALA A 42 1.86 -25.10 3.93
C ALA A 42 3.19 -24.50 4.40
N ALA A 43 3.99 -25.24 5.18
CA ALA A 43 5.33 -24.84 5.61
C ALA A 43 6.29 -24.50 4.43
N SER A 44 5.77 -24.51 3.20
CA SER A 44 6.39 -24.10 1.96
C SER A 44 6.56 -22.58 1.83
N TRP A 45 5.68 -21.75 2.39
CA TRP A 45 5.65 -20.30 2.12
C TRP A 45 6.98 -19.55 2.34
N ALA A 46 7.70 -19.84 3.44
CA ALA A 46 8.99 -19.20 3.71
C ALA A 46 10.12 -19.65 2.74
N ARG A 47 10.01 -20.86 2.17
CA ARG A 47 10.92 -21.35 1.11
C ARG A 47 10.46 -20.92 -0.29
N GLU A 48 9.18 -20.64 -0.47
CA GLU A 48 8.58 -20.23 -1.74
C GLU A 48 8.69 -18.74 -2.02
N LEU A 49 8.95 -17.90 -1.01
CA LEU A 49 9.10 -16.46 -1.19
C LEU A 49 10.53 -16.05 -1.60
N ALA A 50 11.55 -16.81 -1.17
CA ALA A 50 12.96 -16.44 -1.40
C ALA A 50 13.31 -16.21 -2.89
N PRO A 51 12.86 -17.06 -3.84
CA PRO A 51 13.09 -16.80 -5.27
C PRO A 51 12.46 -15.49 -5.74
N LEU A 52 11.25 -15.18 -5.28
CA LEU A 52 10.56 -13.93 -5.61
C LEU A 52 11.28 -12.72 -5.01
N VAL A 53 11.69 -12.75 -3.73
CA VAL A 53 12.43 -11.65 -3.10
C VAL A 53 13.74 -11.40 -3.83
N ASN A 54 14.49 -12.46 -4.15
CA ASN A 54 15.72 -12.35 -4.94
C ASN A 54 15.42 -11.68 -6.30
N GLN A 55 14.35 -12.09 -6.98
CA GLN A 55 14.00 -11.50 -8.25
C GLN A 55 13.62 -10.01 -8.12
N LEU A 56 12.87 -9.64 -7.09
CA LEU A 56 12.52 -8.23 -6.81
C LEU A 56 13.77 -7.38 -6.56
N GLN A 57 14.78 -7.91 -5.87
CA GLN A 57 16.07 -7.25 -5.69
C GLN A 57 16.85 -7.11 -7.00
N VAL A 58 16.90 -8.17 -7.81
CA VAL A 58 17.61 -8.14 -9.11
C VAL A 58 17.03 -7.08 -10.05
N VAL A 59 15.71 -6.87 -10.02
CA VAL A 59 15.05 -5.87 -10.87
C VAL A 59 15.02 -4.46 -10.25
N GLY A 60 15.54 -4.29 -9.03
CA GLY A 60 15.56 -3.00 -8.34
C GLY A 60 14.18 -2.53 -7.88
N ALA A 61 13.31 -3.45 -7.47
CA ALA A 61 11.94 -3.14 -7.03
C ALA A 61 11.89 -2.19 -5.82
N GLU A 62 12.98 -2.10 -5.05
CA GLU A 62 13.12 -1.16 -3.94
C GLU A 62 13.10 0.32 -4.35
N LYS A 63 13.13 0.66 -5.65
CA LYS A 63 13.04 2.04 -6.14
C LYS A 63 11.63 2.46 -6.54
N GLY A 64 10.73 1.50 -6.62
CA GLY A 64 9.36 1.70 -7.08
C GLY A 64 8.37 1.10 -6.09
N ARG A 65 7.14 0.97 -6.55
CA ARG A 65 6.08 0.34 -5.79
C ARG A 65 5.67 -0.97 -6.44
N VAL A 66 5.31 -1.93 -5.61
CA VAL A 66 4.94 -3.29 -6.01
C VAL A 66 3.48 -3.53 -5.63
N GLU A 67 2.66 -3.88 -6.61
CA GLU A 67 1.33 -4.41 -6.38
C GLU A 67 1.42 -5.92 -6.19
N VAL A 68 0.77 -6.43 -5.14
CA VAL A 68 0.69 -7.86 -4.87
C VAL A 68 -0.78 -8.24 -4.90
N VAL A 69 -1.19 -8.92 -5.97
CA VAL A 69 -2.60 -9.32 -6.16
C VAL A 69 -3.00 -10.19 -4.96
N PRO A 70 -4.05 -9.81 -4.20
CA PRO A 70 -4.37 -10.45 -2.94
C PRO A 70 -4.75 -11.92 -3.18
N ALA A 71 -4.03 -12.82 -2.51
CA ALA A 71 -4.43 -14.21 -2.35
C ALA A 71 -5.23 -14.37 -1.05
N ARG A 72 -6.05 -15.43 -0.96
CA ARG A 72 -7.03 -15.64 0.12
C ARG A 72 -6.50 -15.41 1.54
N SER A 73 -5.20 -15.59 1.76
CA SER A 73 -4.60 -15.49 3.08
C SER A 73 -4.28 -14.05 3.52
N HIS A 74 -4.17 -13.08 2.61
CA HIS A 74 -3.63 -11.71 2.83
C HIS A 74 -2.21 -11.66 3.43
N ARG A 75 -1.57 -12.82 3.64
CA ARG A 75 -0.25 -12.91 4.25
C ARG A 75 0.87 -12.61 3.24
N GLU A 76 0.56 -12.61 1.96
CA GLU A 76 1.47 -12.34 0.84
C GLU A 76 2.04 -10.92 0.92
N ALA A 77 1.14 -9.93 1.06
CA ALA A 77 1.52 -8.53 1.24
C ALA A 77 2.34 -8.35 2.53
N SER A 78 1.91 -8.96 3.65
CA SER A 78 2.63 -8.86 4.92
C SER A 78 4.06 -9.42 4.85
N ALA A 79 4.28 -10.48 4.07
CA ALA A 79 5.60 -11.11 3.93
C ALA A 79 6.55 -10.32 3.01
N LEU A 80 6.01 -9.57 2.04
CA LEU A 80 6.79 -8.75 1.11
C LEU A 80 7.04 -7.32 1.62
N ALA A 81 6.21 -6.84 2.56
CA ALA A 81 6.32 -5.50 3.13
C ALA A 81 7.72 -5.10 3.64
N PRO A 82 8.54 -6.01 4.22
CA PRO A 82 9.91 -5.67 4.62
C PRO A 82 10.88 -5.43 3.46
N TYR A 83 10.56 -5.87 2.24
CA TYR A 83 11.48 -5.87 1.11
C TYR A 83 11.12 -4.84 0.04
N VAL A 84 9.85 -4.45 -0.07
CA VAL A 84 9.34 -3.57 -1.12
C VAL A 84 8.27 -2.61 -0.60
N ASN A 85 8.16 -1.45 -1.24
CA ASN A 85 7.03 -0.55 -1.02
C ASN A 85 5.78 -1.11 -1.72
N LEU A 86 4.74 -1.46 -0.95
CA LEU A 86 3.53 -2.06 -1.48
C LEU A 86 2.51 -1.01 -1.94
N ALA A 87 1.82 -1.29 -3.04
CA ALA A 87 0.73 -0.42 -3.51
C ALA A 87 -0.54 -0.57 -2.69
N ARG A 88 -0.89 -1.81 -2.37
CA ARG A 88 -1.98 -2.14 -1.46
C ARG A 88 -1.43 -2.89 -0.27
N GLY A 89 -1.77 -2.41 0.92
CA GLY A 89 -1.34 -3.02 2.18
C GLY A 89 -2.21 -4.20 2.58
N TRP A 90 -1.88 -4.80 3.72
CA TRP A 90 -2.64 -5.92 4.30
C TRP A 90 -3.97 -5.48 4.97
N ASN A 91 -4.13 -4.19 5.28
CA ASN A 91 -5.32 -3.69 5.96
C ASN A 91 -6.46 -3.41 4.96
N ARG A 92 -7.41 -4.34 4.89
CA ARG A 92 -8.58 -4.25 4.00
C ARG A 92 -9.42 -2.99 4.19
N GLN A 93 -9.54 -2.44 5.42
CA GLN A 93 -10.32 -1.22 5.63
C GLN A 93 -9.71 -0.02 4.91
N ALA A 94 -8.39 0.15 5.06
CA ALA A 94 -7.66 1.22 4.39
C ALA A 94 -7.62 1.00 2.86
N ASP A 95 -7.57 -0.27 2.42
CA ASP A 95 -7.58 -0.60 0.99
C ASP A 95 -8.94 -0.31 0.34
N MET A 96 -10.06 -0.64 0.99
CA MET A 96 -11.41 -0.31 0.49
C MET A 96 -11.63 1.20 0.35
N GLU A 97 -11.12 1.99 1.28
CA GLU A 97 -11.24 3.45 1.25
C GLU A 97 -10.40 4.06 0.12
N ARG A 98 -9.16 3.58 -0.08
CA ARG A 98 -8.20 4.17 -1.04
C ARG A 98 -8.32 3.60 -2.45
N ASN A 99 -8.78 2.37 -2.57
CA ASN A 99 -8.80 1.61 -3.82
C ASN A 99 -10.20 1.03 -4.11
N PRO A 100 -11.27 1.85 -4.11
CA PRO A 100 -12.65 1.37 -4.31
C PRO A 100 -12.85 0.61 -5.63
N LEU A 101 -12.03 0.91 -6.64
CA LEU A 101 -11.97 0.24 -7.94
C LEU A 101 -11.93 -1.29 -7.87
N PHE A 102 -11.28 -1.87 -6.84
CA PHE A 102 -11.19 -3.33 -6.71
C PHE A 102 -12.42 -3.96 -6.05
N TYR A 103 -13.29 -3.13 -5.44
CA TYR A 103 -14.43 -3.54 -4.60
C TYR A 103 -15.79 -3.20 -5.22
N ASP A 104 -15.86 -2.32 -6.21
CA ASP A 104 -17.12 -1.82 -6.80
C ASP A 104 -17.56 -2.52 -8.10
N ASP A 105 -16.91 -3.64 -8.45
CA ASP A 105 -17.14 -4.43 -9.66
C ASP A 105 -16.86 -3.72 -11.01
N THR A 106 -16.22 -2.54 -10.99
CA THR A 106 -15.92 -1.78 -12.22
C THR A 106 -14.53 -2.04 -12.84
N LEU A 107 -13.70 -2.86 -12.18
CA LEU A 107 -12.32 -3.14 -12.60
C LEU A 107 -12.24 -3.69 -14.03
N ASN A 108 -11.49 -2.99 -14.88
CA ASN A 108 -11.24 -3.33 -16.27
C ASN A 108 -9.79 -2.95 -16.67
N SER A 109 -9.42 -3.16 -17.92
CA SER A 109 -8.03 -2.91 -18.36
C SER A 109 -7.64 -1.42 -18.32
N ALA A 110 -8.55 -0.52 -18.72
CA ALA A 110 -8.22 0.90 -18.82
C ALA A 110 -8.02 1.51 -17.42
N ASN A 111 -8.99 1.33 -16.53
CA ASN A 111 -8.89 1.87 -15.17
C ASN A 111 -7.83 1.16 -14.31
N TYR A 112 -7.50 -0.11 -14.60
CA TYR A 112 -6.34 -0.76 -13.98
C TYR A 112 -5.02 -0.11 -14.40
N HIS A 113 -4.85 0.23 -15.69
CA HIS A 113 -3.66 0.95 -16.14
C HIS A 113 -3.56 2.34 -15.49
N GLU A 114 -4.65 3.09 -15.46
CA GLU A 114 -4.70 4.40 -14.79
C GLU A 114 -4.35 4.29 -13.31
N TRP A 115 -4.84 3.25 -12.62
CA TRP A 115 -4.51 2.98 -11.23
C TRP A 115 -3.01 2.69 -11.03
N LEU A 116 -2.41 1.85 -11.89
CA LEU A 116 -0.97 1.57 -11.85
C LEU A 116 -0.13 2.85 -12.03
N GLN A 117 -0.55 3.75 -12.94
CA GLN A 117 0.13 5.03 -13.18
C GLN A 117 -0.05 6.00 -12.00
N ARG A 118 -1.28 6.18 -11.53
CA ARG A 118 -1.63 7.07 -10.41
C ARG A 118 -0.84 6.73 -9.16
N TRP A 119 -0.71 5.45 -8.85
CA TRP A 119 0.01 4.96 -7.68
C TRP A 119 1.49 4.69 -7.90
N ALA A 120 2.05 4.99 -9.09
CA ALA A 120 3.44 4.74 -9.45
C ALA A 120 3.87 3.28 -9.19
N VAL A 121 3.05 2.33 -9.63
CA VAL A 121 3.35 0.89 -9.56
C VAL A 121 4.30 0.52 -10.68
N HIS A 122 5.42 -0.11 -10.31
CA HIS A 122 6.48 -0.53 -11.23
C HIS A 122 6.40 -2.02 -11.52
N TYR A 123 5.96 -2.79 -10.52
CA TYR A 123 5.89 -4.24 -10.60
C TYR A 123 4.56 -4.77 -10.07
N VAL A 124 4.06 -5.83 -10.71
CA VAL A 124 2.89 -6.57 -10.26
C VAL A 124 3.31 -8.00 -9.98
N VAL A 125 3.03 -8.47 -8.78
CA VAL A 125 3.24 -9.85 -8.33
C VAL A 125 1.90 -10.55 -8.32
N LEU A 126 1.82 -11.66 -9.06
CA LEU A 126 0.64 -12.50 -9.10
C LEU A 126 0.96 -13.88 -8.47
N PRO A 127 0.32 -14.24 -7.34
CA PRO A 127 0.35 -15.62 -6.86
C PRO A 127 -0.39 -16.54 -7.83
N LYS A 128 0.12 -17.77 -8.01
CA LYS A 128 -0.54 -18.83 -8.79
C LYS A 128 -1.62 -19.59 -8.00
N GLY A 129 -1.67 -19.39 -6.68
CA GLY A 129 -2.74 -19.92 -5.81
C GLY A 129 -4.09 -19.21 -6.00
N GLU A 130 -5.08 -19.61 -5.20
CA GLU A 130 -6.42 -19.02 -5.25
C GLU A 130 -6.43 -17.54 -4.78
N PRO A 131 -6.90 -16.60 -5.61
CA PRO A 131 -7.01 -15.20 -5.22
C PRO A 131 -8.11 -14.96 -4.18
N ASP A 132 -7.98 -13.87 -3.43
CA ASP A 132 -8.97 -13.48 -2.44
C ASP A 132 -10.18 -12.77 -3.07
N GLY A 133 -11.37 -13.33 -2.83
CA GLY A 133 -12.64 -12.75 -3.23
C GLY A 133 -12.78 -12.45 -4.73
N ASP A 134 -13.87 -11.78 -5.09
CA ASP A 134 -14.17 -11.47 -6.50
C ASP A 134 -13.23 -10.41 -7.08
N GLY A 135 -12.74 -9.48 -6.24
CA GLY A 135 -11.81 -8.42 -6.63
C GLY A 135 -10.44 -8.95 -7.07
N GLY A 136 -9.80 -9.78 -6.24
CA GLY A 136 -8.52 -10.41 -6.58
C GLY A 136 -8.64 -11.34 -7.79
N GLU A 137 -9.76 -12.03 -7.92
CA GLU A 137 -10.05 -12.94 -9.04
C GLU A 137 -10.26 -12.18 -10.36
N ARG A 138 -10.89 -10.99 -10.34
CA ARG A 138 -10.95 -10.09 -11.51
C ARG A 138 -9.57 -9.59 -11.92
N GLU A 139 -8.77 -9.14 -10.98
CA GLU A 139 -7.42 -8.63 -11.26
C GLU A 139 -6.53 -9.74 -11.82
N ARG A 140 -6.54 -10.93 -11.22
CA ARG A 140 -5.83 -12.11 -11.74
C ARG A 140 -6.17 -12.35 -13.21
N ARG A 141 -7.45 -12.33 -13.56
CA ARG A 141 -7.89 -12.48 -14.96
C ARG A 141 -7.36 -11.39 -15.87
N LEU A 142 -7.31 -10.13 -15.41
CA LEU A 142 -6.74 -9.04 -16.19
C LEU A 142 -5.24 -9.25 -16.44
N VAL A 143 -4.47 -9.55 -15.39
CA VAL A 143 -3.03 -9.79 -15.50
C VAL A 143 -2.74 -10.99 -16.41
N GLN A 144 -3.45 -12.11 -16.22
CA GLN A 144 -3.25 -13.34 -17.00
C GLN A 144 -3.71 -13.24 -18.46
N ARG A 145 -4.66 -12.36 -18.78
CA ARG A 145 -5.09 -12.12 -20.16
C ARG A 145 -3.99 -11.47 -21.02
N GLY A 146 -2.94 -10.92 -20.39
CA GLY A 146 -1.82 -10.29 -21.09
C GLY A 146 -2.16 -8.85 -21.49
N MET A 147 -1.99 -7.91 -20.57
CA MET A 147 -2.20 -6.49 -20.84
C MET A 147 -1.01 -5.88 -21.58
N PRO A 148 -1.21 -4.95 -22.52
CA PRO A 148 -0.10 -4.37 -23.31
C PRO A 148 0.90 -3.57 -22.46
N TYR A 149 0.48 -3.09 -21.29
CA TYR A 149 1.31 -2.35 -20.33
C TYR A 149 1.94 -3.23 -19.23
N LEU A 150 1.75 -4.57 -19.29
CA LEU A 150 2.33 -5.52 -18.35
C LEU A 150 3.15 -6.56 -19.11
N ARG A 151 4.45 -6.63 -18.81
CA ARG A 151 5.35 -7.63 -19.36
C ARG A 151 5.76 -8.61 -18.26
N GLN A 152 5.45 -9.89 -18.44
CA GLN A 152 5.98 -10.92 -17.53
C GLN A 152 7.50 -10.99 -17.69
N ILE A 153 8.23 -10.82 -16.59
CA ILE A 153 9.70 -10.85 -16.57
C ILE A 153 10.25 -12.06 -15.82
N TRP A 154 9.44 -12.69 -14.97
CA TRP A 154 9.83 -13.88 -14.22
C TRP A 154 8.60 -14.67 -13.76
N GLY A 155 8.80 -15.94 -13.40
CA GLY A 155 7.81 -16.75 -12.70
C GLY A 155 8.34 -18.13 -12.36
N ASP A 156 7.78 -18.75 -11.33
CA ASP A 156 8.11 -20.10 -10.87
C ASP A 156 6.84 -20.92 -10.61
N ALA A 157 6.89 -21.97 -9.79
CA ALA A 157 5.71 -22.78 -9.47
C ALA A 157 4.62 -22.01 -8.71
N ASN A 158 4.96 -20.92 -8.03
CA ASN A 158 4.10 -20.23 -7.07
C ASN A 158 3.78 -18.78 -7.46
N TRP A 159 4.65 -18.14 -8.24
CA TRP A 159 4.61 -16.71 -8.49
C TRP A 159 4.80 -16.36 -9.96
N GLN A 160 4.26 -15.22 -10.35
CA GLN A 160 4.57 -14.54 -11.59
C GLN A 160 4.89 -13.07 -11.27
N LEU A 161 5.95 -12.54 -11.88
CA LEU A 161 6.36 -11.15 -11.74
C LEU A 161 6.25 -10.45 -13.08
N PHE A 162 5.55 -9.32 -13.08
CA PHE A 162 5.33 -8.48 -14.24
C PHE A 162 5.96 -7.10 -14.01
N SER A 163 6.63 -6.55 -15.02
CA SER A 163 7.00 -5.13 -15.05
C SER A 163 5.92 -4.33 -15.76
N VAL A 164 5.59 -3.17 -15.20
CA VAL A 164 4.85 -2.13 -15.93
C VAL A 164 5.80 -1.53 -16.97
N THR A 165 5.35 -1.35 -18.21
CA THR A 165 6.24 -0.97 -19.32
C THR A 165 6.67 0.49 -19.28
N ASP A 166 5.80 1.38 -18.80
CA ASP A 166 6.04 2.82 -18.69
C ASP A 166 5.57 3.32 -17.31
N PRO A 167 6.24 2.92 -16.21
CA PRO A 167 5.76 3.26 -14.90
C PRO A 167 6.03 4.73 -14.59
N THR A 168 5.00 5.42 -14.10
CA THR A 168 5.17 6.74 -13.50
C THR A 168 6.18 6.68 -12.32
N PRO A 169 7.14 7.61 -12.21
CA PRO A 169 8.10 7.60 -11.11
C PRO A 169 7.43 7.92 -9.78
N LEU A 170 7.92 7.34 -8.68
CA LEU A 170 7.37 7.61 -7.34
C LEU A 170 7.66 9.04 -6.86
N ALA A 171 8.77 9.64 -7.32
CA ALA A 171 9.09 11.06 -7.15
C ALA A 171 9.31 11.71 -8.51
N ASP A 172 8.65 12.83 -8.79
CA ASP A 172 8.76 13.52 -10.07
C ASP A 172 10.15 14.14 -10.28
N PRO A 173 10.61 14.27 -11.54
CA PRO A 173 11.79 15.07 -11.86
C PRO A 173 11.68 16.47 -11.23
N PRO A 174 12.76 17.05 -10.68
CA PRO A 174 14.15 16.64 -10.85
C PRO A 174 14.66 15.62 -9.80
N ALA A 175 13.78 14.90 -9.12
CA ALA A 175 14.17 13.85 -8.18
C ALA A 175 14.26 12.47 -8.84
N VAL A 176 15.09 11.61 -8.26
CA VAL A 176 15.16 10.17 -8.56
C VAL A 176 15.04 9.43 -7.23
N VAL A 177 14.32 8.31 -7.22
CA VAL A 177 14.21 7.46 -6.03
C VAL A 177 15.42 6.55 -5.94
N ASP A 178 16.17 6.70 -4.85
CA ASP A 178 17.28 5.80 -4.53
C ASP A 178 16.77 4.55 -3.82
N ARG A 179 15.80 4.73 -2.91
CA ARG A 179 15.16 3.65 -2.16
C ARG A 179 13.78 4.05 -1.64
N ALA A 180 12.83 3.12 -1.69
CA ALA A 180 11.47 3.22 -1.18
C ALA A 180 11.19 1.97 -0.33
N GLU A 181 11.45 2.06 0.97
CA GLU A 181 11.11 1.03 1.95
C GLU A 181 9.76 1.36 2.60
N GLN A 182 9.22 0.45 3.42
CA GLN A 182 7.95 0.65 4.13
C GLN A 182 7.98 1.86 5.09
N GLY A 183 9.15 2.16 5.68
CA GLY A 183 9.30 3.20 6.71
C GLY A 183 10.13 4.42 6.29
N GLU A 184 10.89 4.33 5.20
CA GLU A 184 11.76 5.41 4.72
C GLU A 184 11.76 5.47 3.19
N LEU A 185 11.56 6.67 2.64
CA LEU A 185 11.80 7.00 1.24
C LEU A 185 13.06 7.87 1.15
N ILE A 186 14.03 7.42 0.37
CA ILE A 186 15.27 8.14 0.06
C ILE A 186 15.21 8.57 -1.41
N ILE A 187 15.30 9.88 -1.64
CA ILE A 187 15.33 10.46 -2.97
C ILE A 187 16.57 11.34 -3.16
N GLU A 188 17.10 11.34 -4.37
CA GLU A 188 18.15 12.23 -4.80
C GLU A 188 17.55 13.34 -5.68
N VAL A 189 17.59 14.58 -5.18
CA VAL A 189 17.11 15.76 -5.90
C VAL A 189 18.26 16.39 -6.67
N LYS A 190 18.13 16.48 -7.99
CA LYS A 190 19.21 17.01 -8.86
C LYS A 190 19.23 18.53 -8.96
N LYS A 191 18.10 19.18 -8.70
CA LYS A 191 17.95 20.64 -8.75
C LYS A 191 16.98 21.11 -7.69
N ALA A 192 17.27 22.25 -7.05
CA ALA A 192 16.33 22.92 -6.16
C ALA A 192 14.97 23.13 -6.86
N GLY A 193 13.88 22.91 -6.13
CA GLY A 193 12.54 23.00 -6.67
C GLY A 193 11.50 22.21 -5.88
N ARG A 194 10.29 22.17 -6.44
CA ARG A 194 9.21 21.32 -5.93
C ARG A 194 9.29 19.94 -6.57
N VAL A 195 9.08 18.91 -5.77
CA VAL A 195 9.08 17.51 -6.19
C VAL A 195 7.78 16.90 -5.68
N LEU A 196 6.93 16.47 -6.60
CA LEU A 196 5.75 15.69 -6.26
C LEU A 196 6.19 14.27 -5.91
N ILE A 197 5.73 13.77 -4.75
CA ILE A 197 6.00 12.43 -4.27
C ILE A 197 4.66 11.71 -4.17
N ARG A 198 4.49 10.62 -4.91
CA ARG A 198 3.25 9.80 -4.96
C ARG A 198 3.09 8.91 -3.72
N ILE A 199 3.33 9.51 -2.56
CA ILE A 199 2.99 9.00 -1.23
C ILE A 199 1.89 9.90 -0.67
N PRO A 200 0.74 9.34 -0.26
CA PRO A 200 -0.34 10.14 0.33
C PRO A 200 0.18 10.96 1.49
N TYR A 201 -0.22 12.23 1.55
CA TYR A 201 0.20 13.13 2.61
C TYR A 201 -0.22 12.59 3.99
N SER A 202 0.66 12.81 4.98
CA SER A 202 0.38 12.52 6.38
C SER A 202 1.06 13.59 7.23
N PRO A 203 0.38 14.13 8.27
CA PRO A 203 0.99 15.08 9.19
C PRO A 203 2.16 14.48 10.01
N TRP A 204 2.28 13.14 10.02
CA TRP A 204 3.36 12.42 10.68
C TRP A 204 4.56 12.20 9.77
N LEU A 205 4.45 12.47 8.47
CA LEU A 205 5.54 12.34 7.51
C LEU A 205 6.44 13.57 7.60
N GLY A 206 7.73 13.36 7.79
CA GLY A 206 8.72 14.41 7.95
C GLY A 206 10.05 14.08 7.27
N LEU A 207 10.88 15.11 7.13
CA LEU A 207 12.26 14.94 6.68
C LEU A 207 13.14 14.51 7.85
N VAL A 208 13.99 13.51 7.61
CA VAL A 208 14.93 12.98 8.61
C VAL A 208 16.37 13.03 8.10
N ASP A 209 17.32 13.02 9.03
CA ASP A 209 18.73 12.85 8.72
C ASP A 209 19.09 11.38 8.50
N ALA A 210 20.36 11.09 8.20
CA ALA A 210 20.85 9.72 7.99
C ALA A 210 20.74 8.80 9.24
N LYS A 211 20.44 9.36 10.42
CA LYS A 211 20.21 8.62 11.66
C LYS A 211 18.72 8.47 11.98
N GLY A 212 17.83 8.89 11.08
CA GLY A 212 16.38 8.85 11.27
C GLY A 212 15.84 9.95 12.20
N LYS A 213 16.65 10.97 12.54
CA LYS A 213 16.20 12.07 13.40
C LYS A 213 15.59 13.19 12.56
N SER A 214 14.45 13.73 13.01
CA SER A 214 13.78 14.86 12.34
C SER A 214 14.73 16.04 12.10
N VAL A 215 14.74 16.56 10.89
CA VAL A 215 15.47 17.80 10.54
C VAL A 215 14.68 19.03 10.98
N LYS A 216 15.36 20.18 11.10
CA LYS A 216 14.70 21.42 11.48
C LYS A 216 13.76 21.89 10.37
N ALA A 217 12.51 22.13 10.71
CA ALA A 217 11.52 22.78 9.86
C ALA A 217 11.95 24.21 9.49
N PRO A 218 11.40 24.78 8.39
CA PRO A 218 11.67 26.16 8.00
C PRO A 218 11.48 27.14 9.16
N GLN A 219 12.47 28.01 9.37
CA GLN A 219 12.47 28.96 10.48
C GLN A 219 12.14 30.36 9.99
N GLU A 220 11.31 31.09 10.71
CA GLU A 220 11.06 32.49 10.36
C GLU A 220 12.36 33.30 10.46
N THR A 221 12.69 34.01 9.38
CA THR A 221 13.88 34.87 9.28
C THR A 221 13.84 35.99 10.33
N GLN A 222 14.99 36.41 10.85
CA GLN A 222 15.04 37.52 11.82
C GLN A 222 14.47 38.83 11.24
N LYS A 223 14.70 39.09 9.94
CA LYS A 223 14.12 40.24 9.23
C LYS A 223 12.58 40.21 9.21
N SER A 224 11.97 39.03 9.14
CA SER A 224 10.52 38.85 9.21
C SER A 224 10.00 39.15 10.62
N LYS A 225 10.68 38.64 11.65
CA LYS A 225 10.27 38.82 13.05
C LYS A 225 10.23 40.28 13.51
N HIS A 226 11.04 41.14 12.90
CA HIS A 226 11.10 42.58 13.22
C HIS A 226 10.21 43.45 12.33
N ARG A 227 9.39 42.86 11.44
CA ARG A 227 8.50 43.61 10.53
C ARG A 227 7.16 43.92 11.22
N ALA A 228 6.48 44.96 10.75
CA ALA A 228 5.15 45.35 11.24
C ALA A 228 4.13 44.21 11.15
N GLU A 229 3.21 44.17 12.10
CA GLU A 229 2.15 43.17 12.18
C GLU A 229 1.26 43.19 10.92
N GLY A 230 0.82 42.02 10.45
CA GLY A 230 0.05 41.88 9.21
C GLY A 230 0.87 41.78 7.92
N THR A 231 2.20 41.83 7.99
CA THR A 231 3.06 41.62 6.82
C THR A 231 3.36 40.13 6.59
N PRO A 232 3.45 39.65 5.31
CA PRO A 232 3.75 38.25 5.03
C PRO A 232 5.12 37.83 5.58
N LYS A 233 5.13 36.71 6.32
CA LYS A 233 6.33 36.16 6.93
C LYS A 233 7.28 35.56 5.89
N THR A 234 8.58 35.68 6.13
CA THR A 234 9.62 35.03 5.30
C THR A 234 10.40 34.00 6.11
N TYR A 235 10.64 32.83 5.52
CA TYR A 235 11.23 31.66 6.18
C TYR A 235 12.53 31.22 5.52
N ASP A 236 13.49 30.78 6.32
CA ASP A 236 14.70 30.08 5.92
C ASP A 236 14.41 28.58 5.83
N ASN A 237 14.27 28.06 4.62
CA ASN A 237 14.11 26.64 4.34
C ASN A 237 15.46 25.99 4.04
N LEU A 238 16.26 25.71 5.08
CA LEU A 238 17.61 25.17 4.88
C LEU A 238 17.63 23.68 4.56
N ASN A 239 16.69 22.91 5.12
CA ASN A 239 16.68 21.43 5.01
C ASN A 239 15.60 20.88 4.08
N GLY A 240 14.74 21.74 3.53
CA GLY A 240 13.52 21.31 2.85
C GLY A 240 12.31 21.25 3.77
N CYS A 241 11.12 21.20 3.17
CA CYS A 241 9.87 20.93 3.87
C CYS A 241 8.94 20.07 3.03
N LEU A 242 8.12 19.28 3.72
CA LEU A 242 7.03 18.53 3.11
C LEU A 242 5.72 19.31 3.28
N MET A 243 4.89 19.27 2.26
CA MET A 243 3.60 19.95 2.23
C MET A 243 2.56 19.04 1.58
N GLU A 244 1.31 19.26 1.95
CA GLU A 244 0.17 18.63 1.27
C GLU A 244 -0.08 19.34 -0.07
N THR A 245 -0.31 18.58 -1.14
CA THR A 245 -0.77 19.15 -2.41
C THR A 245 -2.24 19.56 -2.35
N ALA A 246 -2.68 20.37 -3.31
CA ALA A 246 -4.11 20.47 -3.60
C ALA A 246 -4.67 19.07 -3.93
N GLU A 247 -5.95 18.88 -3.61
CA GLU A 247 -6.66 17.66 -3.96
C GLU A 247 -6.79 17.53 -5.48
N ASN A 248 -6.42 16.37 -6.03
CA ASN A 248 -6.51 16.11 -7.46
C ASN A 248 -7.94 15.67 -7.87
N ALA A 249 -8.16 15.46 -9.17
CA ALA A 249 -9.45 15.02 -9.70
C ALA A 249 -9.91 13.64 -9.17
N SER A 250 -9.01 12.87 -8.57
CA SER A 250 -9.28 11.56 -7.99
C SER A 250 -9.42 11.59 -6.46
N GLY A 251 -9.42 12.78 -5.84
CA GLY A 251 -9.54 12.97 -4.39
C GLY A 251 -8.23 12.77 -3.63
N ASP A 252 -7.08 12.60 -4.29
CA ASP A 252 -5.80 12.41 -3.61
C ASP A 252 -5.19 13.72 -3.18
N LYS A 253 -4.56 13.67 -2.02
CA LYS A 253 -3.62 14.66 -1.53
C LYS A 253 -2.26 14.00 -1.39
N TRP A 254 -1.32 14.40 -2.24
CA TRP A 254 0.02 13.85 -2.30
C TRP A 254 0.97 14.66 -1.44
N THR A 255 2.16 14.10 -1.20
CA THR A 255 3.25 14.79 -0.53
C THR A 255 4.05 15.58 -1.55
N GLU A 256 4.27 16.87 -1.31
CA GLU A 256 5.19 17.70 -2.10
C GLU A 256 6.41 18.06 -1.25
N LEU A 257 7.60 17.80 -1.77
CA LEU A 257 8.86 18.28 -1.20
C LEU A 257 9.24 19.61 -1.84
N LEU A 258 9.46 20.64 -1.03
CA LEU A 258 10.16 21.86 -1.45
C LEU A 258 11.65 21.75 -1.08
N ALA A 259 12.47 21.31 -2.04
CA ALA A 259 13.90 21.15 -1.88
C ALA A 259 14.65 22.48 -2.15
N PRO A 260 15.36 23.05 -1.17
CA PRO A 260 16.10 24.30 -1.35
C PRO A 260 17.37 24.16 -2.19
N ALA A 261 17.91 22.94 -2.32
CA ALA A 261 19.16 22.66 -3.02
C ALA A 261 19.16 21.24 -3.60
N PRO A 262 20.08 20.91 -4.52
CA PRO A 262 20.36 19.51 -4.86
C PRO A 262 20.87 18.74 -3.63
N GLY A 263 20.54 17.45 -3.53
CA GLY A 263 21.02 16.59 -2.46
C GLY A 263 20.12 15.39 -2.19
N THR A 264 20.48 14.60 -1.18
CA THR A 264 19.70 13.45 -0.71
C THR A 264 18.69 13.89 0.35
N TYR A 265 17.43 13.57 0.13
CA TYR A 265 16.33 13.81 1.07
C TYR A 265 15.76 12.48 1.53
N ARG A 266 15.54 12.36 2.84
CA ARG A 266 14.97 11.17 3.48
C ARG A 266 13.64 11.55 4.09
N LEU A 267 12.58 10.85 3.72
CA LEU A 267 11.24 11.03 4.24
C LEU A 267 10.87 9.80 5.06
N ALA A 268 10.45 10.02 6.30
CA ALA A 268 10.03 8.96 7.20
C ALA A 268 8.92 9.47 8.13
N ALA A 269 8.32 8.57 8.92
CA ALA A 269 7.40 8.94 9.99
C ALA A 269 8.09 8.77 11.35
N PRO A 270 8.97 9.72 11.77
CA PRO A 270 9.67 9.61 13.03
C PRO A 270 8.69 9.67 14.20
N TYR A 271 8.81 8.75 15.15
CA TYR A 271 8.17 8.89 16.46
C TYR A 271 8.71 10.17 17.12
N GLN A 272 7.82 11.10 17.45
CA GLN A 272 8.13 12.34 18.18
C GLN A 272 7.78 12.19 19.66
#